data_AF-A0A2T2R758-F1
#
_entry.id   AF-A0A2T2R758-F1
#
_cell.length_a   1.000
_cell.length_b   1.000
_cell.length_c   1.000
_cell.angle_alpha   90.00
_cell.angle_beta   90.00
_cell.angle_gamma   90.00
#
_symmetry.space_group_name_H-M   'P 1'
#
loop_
_entity.id
_entity.type
_entity.pdbx_description
1 polymer ?
#
loop_
_entity_poly.entity_id
_entity_poly.type
_entity_poly.pdbx_seq_one_letter_code
_entity_poly.pdbx_strand_id
1 'polypeptide(L)'
;MHNPKEEQTLVLVKPDGVKKGLIGEVIKRFEQRDLKIVALEMFEPDKEMIDEHYPKSQEWINRLGEKTKGTYEEYGYDMEEEIGTTDTLAV
;
A
#
# COMPACT_ATOMS: atom_id res chain seq x y z
N MET A 1 4.78 21.25 20.62
CA MET A 1 4.66 21.23 19.14
C MET A 1 5.69 20.26 18.62
N HIS A 2 5.30 19.26 17.84
CA HIS A 2 6.25 18.38 17.15
C HIS A 2 6.93 19.20 16.05
N ASN A 3 8.26 19.15 15.96
CA ASN A 3 8.98 19.83 14.90
C ASN A 3 8.72 19.08 13.58
N PRO A 4 8.20 19.71 12.51
CA PRO A 4 7.97 19.01 11.24
C PRO A 4 9.22 18.32 10.67
N LYS A 5 10.42 18.77 11.08
CA LYS A 5 11.71 18.15 10.69
C LYS A 5 12.00 16.82 11.41
N GLU A 6 11.24 16.46 12.42
CA GLU A 6 11.37 15.21 13.18
C GLU A 6 10.35 14.15 12.75
N GLU A 7 9.37 14.51 11.91
CA GLU A 7 8.37 13.57 11.42
C GLU A 7 9.04 12.46 10.58
N GLN A 8 8.59 11.22 10.79
CA GLN A 8 9.09 10.04 10.11
C GLN A 8 7.95 9.31 9.42
N THR A 9 8.23 8.73 8.27
CA THR A 9 7.30 7.89 7.53
C THR A 9 7.99 6.64 7.03
N LEU A 10 7.23 5.55 6.91
CA LEU A 10 7.69 4.29 6.34
C LEU A 10 7.36 4.26 4.85
N VAL A 11 8.37 3.96 4.02
CA VAL A 11 8.19 3.76 2.58
C VAL A 11 8.63 2.34 2.22
N LEU A 12 7.76 1.62 1.52
CA LEU A 12 8.03 0.25 1.07
C LEU A 12 8.16 0.21 -0.45
N VAL A 13 9.30 -0.31 -0.94
CA VAL A 13 9.43 -0.69 -2.35
C VAL A 13 8.96 -2.13 -2.48
N LYS A 14 7.77 -2.32 -3.07
CA LYS A 14 7.15 -3.63 -3.24
C LYS A 14 7.98 -4.57 -4.14
N PRO A 15 7.77 -5.91 -4.10
CA PRO A 15 8.56 -6.87 -4.85
C PRO A 15 8.65 -6.59 -6.36
N ASP A 16 7.60 -6.06 -6.97
CA ASP A 16 7.59 -5.66 -8.37
C ASP A 16 8.51 -4.46 -8.65
N GLY A 17 8.57 -3.48 -7.75
CA GLY A 17 9.50 -2.35 -7.83
C GLY A 17 10.95 -2.77 -7.67
N VAL A 18 11.21 -3.71 -6.74
CA VAL A 18 12.53 -4.33 -6.56
C VAL A 18 12.96 -5.07 -7.82
N LYS A 19 12.10 -5.94 -8.36
CA LYS A 19 12.36 -6.72 -9.59
C LYS A 19 12.63 -5.83 -10.81
N LYS A 20 12.01 -4.65 -10.87
CA LYS A 20 12.23 -3.66 -11.94
C LYS A 20 13.51 -2.81 -11.73
N GLY A 21 14.24 -2.99 -10.65
CA GLY A 21 15.46 -2.22 -10.34
C GLY A 21 15.19 -0.76 -9.95
N LEU A 22 14.00 -0.44 -9.42
CA LEU A 22 13.57 0.93 -9.17
C LEU A 22 14.02 1.51 -7.82
N ILE A 23 14.70 0.73 -6.97
CA ILE A 23 15.11 1.13 -5.62
C ILE A 23 15.89 2.46 -5.63
N GLY A 24 16.91 2.57 -6.49
CA GLY A 24 17.73 3.77 -6.58
C GLY A 24 16.97 5.01 -7.07
N GLU A 25 16.02 4.83 -7.99
CA GLU A 25 15.16 5.92 -8.48
C GLU A 25 14.20 6.41 -7.39
N VAL A 26 13.66 5.49 -6.57
CA VAL A 26 12.82 5.84 -5.42
C VAL A 26 13.64 6.64 -4.40
N ILE A 27 14.81 6.15 -3.99
CA ILE A 27 15.71 6.84 -3.04
C ILE A 27 16.04 8.25 -3.55
N LYS A 28 16.48 8.35 -4.81
CA LYS A 28 16.83 9.62 -5.45
C LYS A 28 15.70 10.66 -5.36
N ARG A 29 14.44 10.25 -5.55
CA ARG A 29 13.30 11.17 -5.47
C ARG A 29 13.09 11.73 -4.06
N PHE A 30 13.32 10.94 -3.02
CA PHE A 30 13.23 11.41 -1.63
C PHE A 30 14.38 12.35 -1.30
N GLU A 31 15.62 12.00 -1.65
CA GLU A 31 16.80 12.84 -1.42
C GLU A 31 16.71 14.18 -2.16
N GLN A 32 16.19 14.19 -3.40
CA GLN A 32 15.96 15.43 -4.17
C GLN A 32 14.93 16.37 -3.54
N ARG A 33 14.09 15.87 -2.61
CA ARG A 33 13.13 16.67 -1.84
C ARG A 33 13.66 17.06 -0.47
N ASP A 34 14.96 16.89 -0.22
CA ASP A 34 15.63 17.18 1.05
C ASP A 34 15.09 16.33 2.22
N LEU A 35 14.53 15.15 1.90
CA LEU A 35 14.12 14.16 2.90
C LEU A 35 15.31 13.26 3.24
N LYS A 36 15.52 13.03 4.54
CA LYS A 36 16.61 12.21 5.05
C LYS A 36 16.18 10.75 5.19
N ILE A 37 16.91 9.84 4.55
CA ILE A 37 16.79 8.40 4.84
C ILE A 37 17.50 8.12 6.17
N VAL A 38 16.73 7.76 7.20
CA VAL A 38 17.24 7.51 8.56
C VAL A 38 17.46 6.03 8.85
N ALA A 39 16.83 5.15 8.07
CA ALA A 39 16.99 3.69 8.12
C ALA A 39 16.68 3.10 6.74
N LEU A 40 17.33 1.99 6.39
CA LEU A 40 17.08 1.25 5.15
C LEU A 40 17.37 -0.23 5.39
N GLU A 41 16.45 -1.09 4.98
CA GLU A 41 16.58 -2.54 5.09
C GLU A 41 15.95 -3.24 3.88
N MET A 42 16.63 -4.27 3.37
CA MET A 42 16.07 -5.20 2.40
C MET A 42 15.81 -6.52 3.12
N PHE A 43 14.55 -6.95 3.13
CA PHE A 43 14.13 -8.15 3.83
C PHE A 43 12.99 -8.84 3.08
N GLU A 44 12.75 -10.10 3.42
CA GLU A 44 11.62 -10.88 2.93
C GLU A 44 10.65 -11.08 4.11
N PRO A 45 9.50 -10.38 4.15
CA PRO A 45 8.54 -10.54 5.23
C PRO A 45 7.85 -11.91 5.16
N ASP A 46 7.59 -12.49 6.32
CA ASP A 46 6.70 -13.64 6.40
C ASP A 46 5.22 -13.22 6.27
N LYS A 47 4.33 -14.22 6.21
CA LYS A 47 2.89 -13.99 6.03
C LYS A 47 2.27 -13.22 7.21
N GLU A 48 2.72 -13.49 8.43
CA GLU A 48 2.18 -12.89 9.65
C GLU A 48 2.53 -11.39 9.68
N MET A 49 3.78 -11.03 9.37
CA MET A 49 4.22 -9.65 9.25
C MET A 49 3.39 -8.83 8.24
N ILE A 50 3.06 -9.41 7.09
CA ILE A 50 2.24 -8.73 6.07
C ILE A 50 0.78 -8.58 6.54
N ASP A 51 0.24 -9.60 7.18
CA ASP A 51 -1.13 -9.58 7.69
C ASP A 51 -1.30 -8.55 8.83
N GLU A 52 -0.27 -8.36 9.66
CA GLU A 52 -0.24 -7.33 10.71
C GLU A 52 0.02 -5.92 10.17
N HIS A 53 0.72 -5.78 9.04
CA HIS A 53 1.03 -4.48 8.45
C HIS A 53 -0.22 -3.70 8.01
N TYR A 54 -1.27 -4.38 7.53
CA TYR A 54 -2.49 -3.75 7.05
C TYR A 54 -3.56 -3.63 8.15
N PRO A 55 -4.26 -2.49 8.26
CA PRO A 55 -5.35 -2.35 9.21
C PRO A 55 -6.49 -3.35 8.93
N LYS A 56 -7.06 -3.90 10.01
CA LYS A 56 -8.17 -4.86 9.96
C LYS A 56 -9.51 -4.26 10.42
N SER A 57 -9.60 -2.92 10.52
CA SER A 57 -10.85 -2.28 10.91
C SER A 57 -11.89 -2.47 9.80
N GLN A 58 -13.16 -2.67 10.19
CA GLN A 58 -14.26 -2.78 9.22
C GLN A 58 -14.33 -1.55 8.32
N GLU A 59 -14.07 -0.35 8.85
CA GLU A 59 -14.01 0.89 8.08
C GLU A 59 -12.93 0.84 6.99
N TRP A 60 -11.73 0.32 7.30
CA TRP A 60 -10.66 0.19 6.31
C TRP A 60 -11.00 -0.82 5.23
N ILE A 61 -11.52 -1.99 5.63
CA ILE A 61 -11.93 -3.07 4.72
C ILE A 61 -13.04 -2.58 3.78
N ASN A 62 -14.09 -1.98 4.33
CA ASN A 62 -15.17 -1.35 3.58
C ASN A 62 -14.65 -0.40 2.51
N ARG A 63 -13.74 0.50 2.90
CA ARG A 63 -13.21 1.51 1.97
C ARG A 63 -12.43 0.89 0.81
N LEU A 64 -11.77 -0.25 1.02
CA LEU A 64 -11.13 -1.01 -0.07
C LEU A 64 -12.16 -1.69 -0.98
N GLY A 65 -13.21 -2.29 -0.39
CA GLY A 65 -14.32 -2.88 -1.11
C GLY A 65 -15.03 -1.87 -2.00
N GLU A 66 -15.43 -0.72 -1.45
CA GLU A 66 -16.09 0.36 -2.20
C GLU A 66 -15.22 0.90 -3.35
N LYS A 67 -13.91 1.05 -3.13
CA LYS A 67 -12.98 1.46 -4.20
C LYS A 67 -12.93 0.43 -5.33
N THR A 68 -12.92 -0.86 -4.97
CA THR A 68 -12.93 -1.97 -5.93
C THR A 68 -14.22 -1.95 -6.73
N LYS A 69 -15.38 -1.88 -6.04
CA LYS A 69 -16.69 -1.77 -6.68
C LYS A 69 -16.78 -0.59 -7.64
N GLY A 70 -16.36 0.60 -7.21
CA GLY A 70 -16.35 1.79 -8.08
C GLY A 70 -15.45 1.63 -9.30
N THR A 71 -14.33 0.91 -9.17
CA THR A 71 -13.46 0.57 -10.32
C THR A 71 -14.19 -0.36 -11.30
N TYR A 72 -14.86 -1.39 -10.80
CA TYR A 72 -15.63 -2.32 -11.65
C TYR A 72 -16.77 -1.61 -12.38
N GLU A 73 -17.53 -0.75 -11.68
CA GLU A 73 -18.58 0.08 -12.28
C GLU A 73 -18.03 1.01 -13.36
N GLU A 74 -16.89 1.67 -13.13
CA GLU A 74 -16.25 2.57 -14.09
C GLU A 74 -15.86 1.86 -15.38
N TYR A 75 -15.32 0.66 -15.29
CA TYR A 75 -14.89 -0.12 -16.45
C TYR A 75 -15.99 -1.03 -17.03
N GLY A 76 -17.18 -1.05 -16.43
CA GLY A 76 -18.32 -1.87 -16.87
C GLY A 76 -18.12 -3.38 -16.64
N TYR A 77 -17.32 -3.76 -15.65
CA TYR A 77 -17.11 -5.15 -15.27
C TYR A 77 -18.15 -5.61 -14.25
N ASP A 78 -18.50 -6.90 -14.29
CA ASP A 78 -19.36 -7.53 -13.29
C ASP A 78 -18.49 -8.06 -12.13
N MET A 79 -18.61 -7.42 -10.97
CA MET A 79 -17.86 -7.79 -9.76
C MET A 79 -18.32 -9.13 -9.17
N GLU A 80 -19.61 -9.45 -9.28
CA GLU A 80 -20.15 -10.72 -8.80
C GLU A 80 -19.63 -11.87 -9.67
N GLU A 81 -19.53 -11.65 -10.99
CA GLU A 81 -18.98 -12.64 -11.92
C GLU A 81 -17.49 -12.94 -11.64
N GLU A 82 -16.67 -11.92 -11.38
CA GLU A 82 -15.22 -12.06 -11.22
C GLU A 82 -14.77 -12.41 -9.79
N ILE A 83 -15.40 -11.82 -8.77
CA ILE A 83 -14.99 -11.93 -7.36
C ILE A 83 -15.95 -12.83 -6.58
N GLY A 84 -17.16 -13.09 -7.10
CA GLY A 84 -18.16 -13.96 -6.44
C GLY A 84 -18.94 -13.28 -5.32
N THR A 85 -18.82 -11.96 -5.17
CA THR A 85 -19.59 -11.16 -4.21
C THR A 85 -19.57 -9.67 -4.56
N THR A 86 -20.69 -8.99 -4.31
CA THR A 86 -20.80 -7.51 -4.31
C THR A 86 -20.77 -6.90 -2.90
N ASP A 87 -20.72 -7.73 -1.85
CA ASP A 87 -20.62 -7.28 -0.46
C ASP A 87 -19.20 -6.80 -0.17
N THR A 88 -19.07 -5.51 0.15
CA THR A 88 -17.79 -4.84 0.41
C THR A 88 -17.18 -5.20 1.77
N LEU A 89 -17.89 -5.98 2.59
CA LEU A 89 -17.42 -6.59 3.84
C LEU A 89 -17.22 -8.09 3.78
N ALA A 90 -17.57 -8.75 2.68
CA ALA A 90 -17.34 -10.19 2.55
C ALA A 90 -15.83 -10.45 2.52
N VAL A 91 -15.32 -11.04 3.60
CA VAL A 91 -13.95 -11.56 3.75
C VAL A 91 -13.99 -13.08 3.69
#